data_AF-A0A812THU1-F1
#
_entry.id   AF-A0A812THU1-F1
#
_cell.length_a   1.000
_cell.length_b   1.000
_cell.length_c   1.000
_cell.angle_alpha   90.00
_cell.angle_beta   90.00
_cell.angle_gamma   90.00
#
_symmetry.space_group_name_H-M   'P 1'
#
loop_
_entity.id
_entity.type
_entity.pdbx_description
1 polymer ?
#
loop_
_entity_poly.entity_id
_entity_poly.type
_entity_poly.pdbx_seq_one_letter_code
_entity_poly.pdbx_strand_id
1 'polypeptide(L)'
;MEDQATIWYRINETGETNVVDIPKGKMIGHLKTAIQQQNPSLDVSKITIYQSEQHFKDKKQALKPTAAIAEPHGKNGDNPLYIHYEQPSTSASSTDQLEIAKIARTTQEIAQKQDEIAERQDEIAERQDVFAGLLCRIRPASHSTWNPRWKATVMKAYGVQYCVVLHALRESWRADSPHHVWYWPFEDIKISTVGDHIFPKDEVDGNLARQCEIDVNDPRNGLPLLKHIEEKYGCGHIQIVLLSETPGGGMDVQVLVARDIKTDPIMTSDDAWHGLPRREIWLHCRRITFGDLHGLIVHLAQCPYRRSLYHKAAMAHGEHSDEFAHPSQNMETYRTGCDKMQLIERFFRSQHHILPSTA
;
A
#
# COMPACT_ATOMS: atom_id res chain seq x y z
N MET A 1 -33.23 -40.38 40.46
CA MET A 1 -31.94 -40.81 41.03
C MET A 1 -31.24 -41.59 39.94
N GLU A 2 -30.12 -41.09 39.43
CA GLU A 2 -29.32 -41.82 38.43
C GLU A 2 -28.67 -43.05 39.10
N ASP A 3 -28.79 -44.21 38.46
CA ASP A 3 -28.23 -45.46 38.96
C ASP A 3 -26.70 -45.43 38.82
N GLN A 4 -25.97 -45.51 39.93
CA GLN A 4 -24.51 -45.40 39.98
C GLN A 4 -23.84 -46.79 40.00
N ALA A 5 -22.66 -46.91 39.39
CA ALA A 5 -21.77 -48.05 39.49
C ALA A 5 -20.54 -47.66 40.30
N THR A 6 -20.29 -48.39 41.38
CA THR A 6 -19.09 -48.29 42.20
C THR A 6 -17.97 -49.11 41.57
N ILE A 7 -16.87 -48.45 41.21
CA ILE A 7 -15.72 -49.06 40.53
C ILE A 7 -14.49 -49.02 41.45
N TRP A 8 -13.89 -50.19 41.65
CA TRP A 8 -12.64 -50.34 42.40
C TRP A 8 -11.45 -50.30 41.43
N TYR A 9 -10.41 -49.53 41.75
CA TYR A 9 -9.22 -49.38 40.91
C TYR A 9 -7.93 -49.26 41.74
N ARG A 10 -6.79 -49.57 41.13
CA ARG A 10 -5.45 -49.45 41.74
C ARG A 10 -4.50 -48.76 40.77
N ILE A 11 -3.74 -47.78 41.28
CA ILE A 11 -2.72 -47.05 40.51
C ILE A 11 -1.34 -47.66 40.78
N ASN A 12 -0.52 -47.78 39.74
CA ASN A 12 0.84 -48.32 39.84
C ASN A 12 1.76 -47.58 40.82
N GLU A 13 1.56 -46.26 40.99
CA GLU A 13 2.37 -45.43 41.88
C GLU A 13 2.07 -45.65 43.37
N THR A 14 0.78 -45.71 43.72
CA THR A 14 0.36 -45.77 45.13
C THR A 14 0.20 -47.20 45.63
N GLY A 15 -0.13 -48.15 44.74
CA GLY A 15 -0.45 -49.53 45.10
C GLY A 15 -1.75 -49.68 45.89
N GLU A 16 -2.40 -48.58 46.24
CA GLU A 16 -3.63 -48.55 47.03
C GLU A 16 -4.87 -48.81 46.15
N THR A 17 -5.80 -49.59 46.71
CA THR A 17 -7.10 -49.81 46.09
C THR A 17 -8.04 -48.65 46.45
N ASN A 18 -8.52 -47.95 45.43
CA ASN A 18 -9.39 -46.78 45.50
C ASN A 18 -10.78 -47.10 44.92
N VAL A 19 -11.75 -46.22 45.20
CA VAL A 19 -13.16 -46.36 44.78
C VAL A 19 -13.67 -45.08 44.14
N VAL A 20 -14.39 -45.22 43.03
CA VAL A 20 -15.09 -44.12 42.37
C VAL A 20 -16.49 -44.54 41.93
N ASP A 21 -17.48 -43.70 42.20
CA ASP A 21 -18.85 -43.90 41.76
C ASP A 21 -19.09 -43.13 40.46
N ILE A 22 -19.59 -43.83 39.44
CA ILE A 22 -19.86 -43.27 38.10
C ILE A 22 -21.26 -43.68 37.66
N PRO A 23 -22.05 -42.81 37.00
CA PRO A 23 -23.35 -43.20 36.44
C PRO A 23 -23.24 -44.44 35.52
N LYS A 24 -24.16 -45.40 35.68
CA LYS A 24 -24.20 -46.60 34.83
C LYS A 24 -24.34 -46.22 33.35
N GLY A 25 -23.69 -47.01 32.48
CA GLY A 25 -23.72 -46.79 31.03
C GLY A 25 -22.69 -45.78 30.50
N LYS A 26 -21.88 -45.17 31.37
CA LYS A 26 -20.74 -44.35 30.93
C LYS A 26 -19.62 -45.20 30.35
N MET A 27 -18.79 -44.57 29.51
CA MET A 27 -17.66 -45.20 28.82
C MET A 27 -16.38 -45.11 29.68
N ILE A 28 -15.42 -46.01 29.46
CA ILE A 28 -14.10 -45.99 30.15
C ILE A 28 -13.38 -44.64 30.07
N GLY A 29 -13.61 -43.85 29.01
CA GLY A 29 -13.11 -42.47 28.94
C GLY A 29 -13.58 -41.57 30.10
N HIS A 30 -14.82 -41.72 30.57
CA HIS A 30 -15.36 -40.96 31.69
C HIS A 30 -14.76 -41.40 33.03
N LEU A 31 -14.37 -42.67 33.14
CA LEU A 31 -13.66 -43.19 34.31
C LEU A 31 -12.30 -42.50 34.46
N LYS A 32 -11.55 -42.27 33.37
CA LYS A 32 -10.28 -41.51 33.44
C LYS A 32 -10.47 -40.11 34.02
N THR A 33 -11.53 -39.40 33.59
CA THR A 33 -11.85 -38.07 34.11
C THR A 33 -12.22 -38.11 35.59
N ALA A 34 -13.00 -39.10 36.03
CA ALA A 34 -13.38 -39.26 37.44
C ALA A 34 -12.16 -39.59 38.33
N ILE A 35 -11.22 -40.40 37.83
CA ILE A 35 -9.95 -40.69 38.52
C ILE A 35 -9.10 -39.43 38.65
N GLN A 36 -9.02 -38.58 37.62
CA GLN A 36 -8.30 -37.30 37.70
C GLN A 36 -8.93 -36.32 38.69
N GLN A 37 -10.26 -36.31 38.82
CA GLN A 37 -10.93 -35.49 39.84
C GLN A 37 -10.55 -35.91 41.26
N GLN A 38 -10.38 -37.22 41.50
CA GLN A 38 -9.91 -37.74 42.80
C GLN A 38 -8.39 -37.59 42.97
N ASN A 39 -7.63 -37.56 41.87
CA ASN A 39 -6.16 -37.47 41.86
C ASN A 39 -5.72 -36.36 40.89
N PRO A 40 -5.80 -35.07 41.31
CA PRO A 40 -5.58 -33.93 40.40
C PRO A 40 -4.18 -33.85 39.79
N SER A 41 -3.19 -34.55 40.39
CA SER A 41 -1.82 -34.64 39.89
C SER A 41 -1.66 -35.56 38.67
N LEU A 42 -2.67 -36.36 38.33
CA LEU A 42 -2.61 -37.28 37.19
C LEU A 42 -3.08 -36.59 35.89
N ASP A 43 -2.26 -36.70 34.85
CA ASP A 43 -2.63 -36.34 33.48
C ASP A 43 -3.44 -37.47 32.82
N VAL A 44 -4.71 -37.20 32.51
CA VAL A 44 -5.65 -38.16 31.87
C VAL A 44 -5.13 -38.74 30.55
N SER A 45 -4.33 -37.97 29.81
CA SER A 45 -3.76 -38.43 28.54
C SER A 45 -2.73 -39.55 28.72
N LYS A 46 -2.14 -39.67 29.92
CA LYS A 46 -1.10 -40.64 30.28
C LYS A 46 -1.62 -41.84 31.06
N ILE A 47 -2.93 -41.87 31.31
CA ILE A 47 -3.58 -42.98 32.02
C ILE A 47 -3.93 -44.09 31.03
N THR A 48 -3.44 -45.31 31.30
CA THR A 48 -3.88 -46.52 30.59
C THR A 48 -4.54 -47.49 31.57
N ILE A 49 -5.74 -47.98 31.23
CA ILE A 49 -6.57 -48.80 32.12
C ILE A 49 -6.58 -50.25 31.62
N TYR A 50 -6.29 -51.18 32.53
CA TYR A 50 -6.30 -52.63 32.32
C TYR A 50 -7.34 -53.28 33.22
N GLN A 51 -7.88 -54.42 32.79
CA GLN A 51 -8.85 -55.21 33.57
C GLN A 51 -8.31 -55.68 34.92
N SER A 52 -6.99 -55.87 35.05
CA SER A 52 -6.31 -56.23 36.30
C SER A 52 -4.80 -55.98 36.18
N GLU A 53 -4.08 -56.03 37.31
CA GLU A 53 -2.62 -55.89 37.32
C GLU A 53 -1.94 -57.05 36.57
N GLN A 54 -2.50 -58.27 36.70
CA GLN A 54 -2.01 -59.43 35.94
C GLN A 54 -2.17 -59.20 34.43
N HIS A 55 -3.26 -58.56 33.99
CA HIS A 55 -3.43 -58.23 32.57
C HIS A 55 -2.37 -57.26 32.04
N PHE A 56 -1.94 -56.30 32.84
CA PHE A 56 -0.80 -55.45 32.50
C PHE A 56 0.50 -56.25 32.45
N LYS A 57 0.78 -57.08 33.45
CA LYS A 57 2.00 -57.92 33.52
C LYS A 57 2.09 -58.92 32.37
N ASP A 58 0.96 -59.50 31.97
CA ASP A 58 0.83 -60.41 30.83
C ASP A 58 0.86 -59.68 29.47
N LYS A 59 1.02 -58.34 29.46
CA LYS A 59 0.98 -57.48 28.26
C LYS A 59 -0.29 -57.66 27.41
N LYS A 60 -1.42 -57.93 28.07
CA LYS A 60 -2.72 -58.00 27.38
C LYS A 60 -3.22 -56.60 27.00
N GLN A 61 -4.16 -56.55 26.08
CA GLN A 61 -4.67 -55.29 25.54
C GLN A 61 -5.39 -54.47 26.61
N ALA A 62 -5.09 -53.16 26.65
CA ALA A 62 -5.77 -52.21 27.51
C ALA A 62 -7.26 -52.05 27.14
N LEU A 63 -8.07 -51.64 28.11
CA LEU A 63 -9.48 -51.34 27.87
C LEU A 63 -9.62 -50.11 26.96
N LYS A 64 -10.41 -50.25 25.90
CA LYS A 64 -10.66 -49.15 24.97
C LYS A 64 -11.47 -48.05 25.66
N PRO A 65 -11.19 -46.76 25.39
CA PRO A 65 -11.97 -45.64 25.95
C PRO A 65 -13.46 -45.72 25.62
N THR A 66 -13.81 -46.40 24.52
CA THR A 66 -15.17 -46.63 24.04
C THR A 66 -15.82 -47.89 24.58
N ALA A 67 -15.20 -48.61 25.52
CA ALA A 67 -15.86 -49.72 26.18
C ALA A 67 -16.87 -49.20 27.21
N ALA A 68 -18.06 -49.79 27.26
CA ALA A 68 -19.07 -49.45 28.26
C ALA A 68 -18.69 -50.07 29.61
N ILE A 69 -18.91 -49.32 30.70
CA ILE A 69 -18.65 -49.78 32.08
C ILE A 69 -19.69 -50.85 32.53
N ALA A 70 -20.65 -51.21 31.67
CA ALA A 70 -21.65 -52.27 31.94
C ALA A 70 -21.06 -53.70 31.95
N GLU A 71 -19.85 -53.87 31.45
CA GLU A 71 -19.09 -55.13 31.54
C GLU A 71 -18.52 -55.34 32.95
N PRO A 72 -18.13 -56.58 33.34
CA PRO A 72 -17.84 -56.95 34.72
C PRO A 72 -16.52 -56.41 35.31
N HIS A 73 -16.20 -55.14 35.05
CA HIS A 73 -14.96 -54.47 35.41
C HIS A 73 -14.98 -53.96 36.85
N GLY A 74 -13.94 -54.23 37.65
CA GLY A 74 -13.75 -53.55 38.94
C GLY A 74 -14.83 -53.83 40.00
N LYS A 75 -15.47 -55.01 39.99
CA LYS A 75 -16.71 -55.29 40.75
C LYS A 75 -16.57 -55.28 42.27
N ASN A 76 -15.36 -55.50 42.80
CA ASN A 76 -15.08 -55.53 44.22
C ASN A 76 -13.60 -55.24 44.47
N GLY A 77 -13.25 -54.92 45.72
CA GLY A 77 -11.86 -54.65 46.12
C GLY A 77 -10.87 -55.79 45.84
N ASP A 78 -11.37 -57.01 45.64
CA ASP A 78 -10.57 -58.19 45.28
C ASP A 78 -10.19 -58.23 43.80
N ASN A 79 -10.98 -57.61 42.92
CA ASN A 79 -10.71 -57.51 41.49
C ASN A 79 -10.77 -56.05 41.00
N PRO A 80 -9.84 -55.18 41.44
CA PRO A 80 -9.79 -53.80 41.00
C PRO A 80 -9.24 -53.68 39.57
N LEU A 81 -9.68 -52.66 38.84
CA LEU A 81 -9.02 -52.23 37.61
C LEU A 81 -7.60 -51.76 37.89
N TYR A 82 -6.68 -51.98 36.95
CA TYR A 82 -5.29 -51.52 37.08
C TYR A 82 -5.02 -50.32 36.20
N ILE A 83 -4.50 -49.26 36.81
CA ILE A 83 -4.18 -47.99 36.18
C ILE A 83 -2.66 -47.88 36.09
N HIS A 84 -2.15 -47.91 34.85
CA HIS A 84 -0.77 -47.58 34.57
C HIS A 84 -0.67 -46.09 34.23
N TYR A 85 0.07 -45.35 35.04
CA TYR A 85 0.45 -43.97 34.78
C TYR A 85 1.93 -43.89 34.43
N GLU A 86 2.22 -43.32 33.26
CA GLU A 86 3.59 -43.05 32.82
C GLU A 86 4.05 -41.71 33.40
N GLN A 87 4.85 -41.74 34.47
CA GLN A 87 5.51 -40.53 34.94
C GLN A 87 6.48 -40.00 33.87
N PRO A 88 6.50 -38.69 33.59
CA PRO A 88 7.63 -38.10 32.90
C PRO A 88 8.86 -38.29 33.78
N SER A 89 9.91 -38.90 33.24
CA SER A 89 11.23 -38.97 33.87
C SER A 89 11.68 -37.57 34.30
N THR A 90 11.67 -37.33 35.61
CA THR A 90 12.04 -36.07 36.23
C THR A 90 13.55 -35.91 36.23
N SER A 91 14.07 -35.28 35.17
CA SER A 91 15.36 -34.60 35.19
C SER A 91 15.27 -33.34 34.34
N ALA A 92 14.56 -32.33 34.85
CA ALA A 92 14.61 -30.96 34.34
C ALA A 92 14.97 -30.03 35.50
N SER A 93 16.06 -29.30 35.29
CA SER A 93 16.69 -28.40 36.25
C SER A 93 15.81 -27.17 36.49
N SER A 94 15.96 -26.49 37.64
CA SER A 94 15.31 -25.18 37.89
C SER A 94 15.64 -24.12 36.83
N THR A 95 16.70 -24.34 36.06
CA THR A 95 17.09 -23.56 34.88
C THR A 95 16.06 -23.67 33.75
N ASP A 96 15.48 -24.85 33.52
CA ASP A 96 14.56 -25.11 32.41
C ASP A 96 13.20 -24.43 32.63
N GLN A 97 12.72 -24.35 33.88
CA GLN A 97 11.50 -23.61 34.22
C GLN A 97 11.66 -22.10 34.04
N LEU A 98 12.85 -21.56 34.33
CA LEU A 98 13.16 -20.15 34.12
C LEU A 98 13.24 -19.81 32.63
N GLU A 99 13.80 -20.71 31.82
CA GLU A 99 13.84 -20.57 30.36
C GLU A 99 12.46 -20.68 29.73
N ILE A 100 11.61 -21.62 30.16
CA ILE A 100 10.23 -21.75 29.68
C ILE A 100 9.41 -20.49 29.99
N ALA A 101 9.54 -19.92 31.19
CA ALA A 101 8.87 -18.66 31.54
C ALA A 101 9.36 -17.48 30.69
N LYS A 102 10.67 -17.45 30.38
CA LYS A 102 11.26 -16.44 29.50
C LYS A 102 10.77 -16.60 28.06
N ILE A 103 10.69 -17.82 27.55
CA ILE A 103 10.13 -18.14 26.22
C ILE A 103 8.66 -17.72 26.15
N ALA A 104 7.85 -18.03 27.15
CA ALA A 104 6.44 -17.65 27.18
C ALA A 104 6.25 -16.12 27.12
N ARG A 105 7.04 -15.37 27.90
CA ARG A 105 7.03 -13.90 27.87
C ARG A 105 7.45 -13.34 26.51
N THR A 106 8.51 -13.90 25.93
CA THR A 106 9.00 -13.47 24.60
C THR A 106 7.96 -13.76 23.51
N THR A 107 7.27 -14.90 23.61
CA THR A 107 6.21 -15.30 22.68
C THR A 107 5.01 -14.35 22.75
N GLN A 108 4.64 -13.91 23.97
CA GLN A 108 3.59 -12.93 24.17
C GLN A 108 3.97 -11.54 23.60
N GLU A 109 5.21 -11.09 23.81
CA GLU A 109 5.70 -9.82 23.24
C GLU A 109 5.77 -9.88 21.69
N ILE A 110 6.10 -11.04 21.12
CA ILE A 110 6.07 -11.25 19.66
C ILE A 110 4.64 -11.19 19.14
N ALA A 111 3.68 -11.86 19.81
CA ALA A 111 2.27 -11.82 19.41
C ALA A 111 1.72 -10.38 19.41
N GLN A 112 2.01 -9.62 20.47
CA GLN A 112 1.58 -8.23 20.57
C GLN A 112 2.19 -7.34 19.47
N LYS A 113 3.47 -7.55 19.13
CA LYS A 113 4.10 -6.86 18.00
C LYS A 113 3.56 -7.30 16.64
N GLN A 114 3.13 -8.55 16.50
CA GLN A 114 2.47 -9.03 15.28
C GLN A 114 1.12 -8.37 15.08
N ASP A 115 0.34 -8.20 16.15
CA ASP A 115 -0.94 -7.48 16.11
C ASP A 115 -0.73 -5.99 15.74
N GLU A 116 0.25 -5.32 16.35
CA GLU A 116 0.60 -3.93 15.98
C GLU A 116 1.08 -3.80 14.52
N ILE A 117 1.78 -4.81 13.99
CA ILE A 117 2.19 -4.85 12.59
C ILE A 117 0.99 -5.06 11.68
N ALA A 118 0.07 -5.96 12.04
CA ALA A 118 -1.15 -6.22 11.28
C ALA A 118 -2.04 -4.97 11.22
N GLU A 119 -2.25 -4.29 12.34
CA GLU A 119 -3.03 -3.05 12.40
C GLU A 119 -2.39 -1.93 11.56
N ARG A 120 -1.05 -1.79 11.61
CA ARG A 120 -0.33 -0.88 10.70
C ARG A 120 -0.41 -1.28 9.24
N GLN A 121 -0.46 -2.58 8.93
CA GLN A 121 -0.60 -3.07 7.56
C GLN A 121 -2.01 -2.77 7.02
N ASP A 122 -3.04 -2.93 7.85
CA ASP A 122 -4.42 -2.57 7.51
C ASP A 122 -4.58 -1.06 7.30
N GLU A 123 -4.00 -0.22 8.17
CA GLU A 123 -3.97 1.24 7.96
C GLU A 123 -3.23 1.63 6.66
N ILE A 124 -2.17 0.91 6.30
CA ILE A 124 -1.45 1.11 5.04
C ILE A 124 -2.31 0.67 3.85
N ALA A 125 -3.01 -0.45 3.95
CA ALA A 125 -3.88 -0.98 2.90
C ALA A 125 -5.10 -0.06 2.66
N GLU A 126 -5.76 0.41 3.71
CA GLU A 126 -6.86 1.38 3.60
C GLU A 126 -6.39 2.71 2.96
N ARG A 127 -5.20 3.20 3.34
CA ARG A 127 -4.61 4.38 2.69
C ARG A 127 -4.30 4.13 1.22
N GLN A 128 -3.88 2.92 0.86
CA GLN A 128 -3.61 2.55 -0.53
C GLN A 128 -4.88 2.44 -1.38
N ASP A 129 -5.97 1.89 -0.84
CA ASP A 129 -7.25 1.76 -1.55
C ASP A 129 -7.96 3.11 -1.78
N VAL A 130 -7.87 4.03 -0.81
CA VAL A 130 -8.35 5.40 -0.98
C VAL A 130 -7.54 6.13 -2.06
N PHE A 131 -6.22 5.93 -2.10
CA PHE A 131 -5.31 6.52 -3.09
C PHE A 131 -5.51 5.89 -4.49
N ALA A 132 -5.91 4.62 -4.55
CA ALA A 132 -6.24 3.86 -5.76
C ALA A 132 -7.47 4.36 -6.45
N GLY A 133 -8.51 4.53 -5.63
CA GLY A 133 -9.72 5.20 -6.03
C GLY A 133 -9.44 6.62 -6.48
N LEU A 134 -8.55 7.39 -5.82
CA LEU A 134 -8.27 8.77 -6.19
C LEU A 134 -7.49 8.92 -7.50
N LEU A 135 -6.44 8.13 -7.76
CA LEU A 135 -5.67 8.26 -9.00
C LEU A 135 -6.43 7.85 -10.26
N CYS A 136 -7.42 6.97 -10.14
CA CYS A 136 -8.37 6.67 -11.21
C CYS A 136 -9.53 7.69 -11.30
N ARG A 137 -9.71 8.56 -10.30
CA ARG A 137 -10.83 9.52 -10.19
C ARG A 137 -10.43 10.97 -10.30
N ILE A 138 -9.14 11.33 -10.32
CA ILE A 138 -8.71 12.65 -10.79
C ILE A 138 -9.01 12.67 -12.28
N ARG A 139 -10.26 13.00 -12.58
CA ARG A 139 -10.73 13.32 -13.92
C ARG A 139 -9.81 14.41 -14.47
N PRO A 140 -9.71 14.55 -15.80
CA PRO A 140 -9.20 15.77 -16.40
C PRO A 140 -10.11 16.94 -15.96
N ALA A 141 -9.83 17.52 -14.79
CA ALA A 141 -10.65 18.55 -14.18
C ALA A 141 -9.85 19.27 -13.10
N SER A 142 -9.18 20.35 -13.50
CA SER A 142 -9.71 21.67 -13.18
C SER A 142 -8.86 22.69 -13.92
N HIS A 143 -9.52 23.44 -14.81
CA HIS A 143 -8.96 24.68 -15.29
C HIS A 143 -8.49 25.48 -14.07
N SER A 144 -7.22 25.90 -14.04
CA SER A 144 -6.78 26.84 -13.01
C SER A 144 -7.73 28.03 -13.06
N THR A 145 -8.48 28.24 -11.97
CA THR A 145 -9.24 29.47 -11.80
C THR A 145 -8.24 30.61 -11.78
N TRP A 146 -8.49 31.63 -12.59
CA TRP A 146 -7.54 32.73 -12.76
C TRP A 146 -7.22 33.37 -11.41
N ASN A 147 -5.98 33.20 -10.95
CA ASN A 147 -5.47 33.77 -9.71
C ASN A 147 -4.20 34.58 -10.01
N PRO A 148 -4.32 35.91 -10.13
CA PRO A 148 -3.19 36.79 -10.46
C PRO A 148 -2.02 36.67 -9.48
N ARG A 149 -2.32 36.46 -8.19
CA ARG A 149 -1.30 36.35 -7.15
C ARG A 149 -0.53 35.04 -7.30
N TRP A 150 -1.24 33.92 -7.48
CA TRP A 150 -0.62 32.63 -7.74
C TRP A 150 0.22 32.65 -9.02
N LYS A 151 -0.35 33.15 -10.12
CA LYS A 151 0.38 33.37 -11.38
C LYS A 151 1.68 34.13 -11.14
N ALA A 152 1.63 35.28 -10.46
CA ALA A 152 2.81 36.07 -10.18
C ALA A 152 3.85 35.32 -9.33
N THR A 153 3.41 34.57 -8.32
CA THR A 153 4.29 33.73 -7.50
C THR A 153 5.02 32.68 -8.33
N VAL A 154 4.30 31.95 -9.18
CA VAL A 154 4.86 30.91 -10.06
C VAL A 154 5.81 31.52 -11.08
N MET A 155 5.40 32.58 -11.80
CA MET A 155 6.26 33.28 -12.77
C MET A 155 7.59 33.73 -12.15
N LYS A 156 7.53 34.33 -10.96
CA LYS A 156 8.70 34.78 -10.21
C LYS A 156 9.63 33.62 -9.84
N ALA A 157 9.07 32.52 -9.36
CA ALA A 157 9.81 31.31 -8.99
C ALA A 157 10.61 30.71 -10.16
N TYR A 158 10.01 30.64 -11.35
CA TYR A 158 10.67 30.13 -12.54
C TYR A 158 11.45 31.20 -13.32
N GLY A 159 11.49 32.45 -12.85
CA GLY A 159 12.24 33.54 -13.50
C GLY A 159 11.73 33.94 -14.89
N VAL A 160 10.47 33.65 -15.20
CA VAL A 160 9.86 33.91 -16.53
C VAL A 160 8.75 34.96 -16.45
N GLN A 161 8.47 35.62 -17.57
CA GLN A 161 7.38 36.61 -17.67
C GLN A 161 6.10 36.05 -18.26
N TYR A 162 6.18 34.89 -18.94
CA TYR A 162 5.08 34.21 -19.62
C TYR A 162 5.40 32.71 -19.72
N CYS A 163 4.57 31.96 -20.46
CA CYS A 163 4.68 30.51 -20.63
C CYS A 163 6.12 30.02 -20.86
N VAL A 164 6.59 29.11 -19.99
CA VAL A 164 7.97 28.60 -20.00
C VAL A 164 8.26 27.77 -21.26
N VAL A 165 7.27 27.00 -21.73
CA VAL A 165 7.38 26.15 -22.92
C VAL A 165 7.50 27.01 -24.18
N LEU A 166 6.66 28.04 -24.32
CA LEU A 166 6.76 28.97 -25.45
C LEU A 166 8.02 29.85 -25.40
N HIS A 167 8.50 30.18 -24.20
CA HIS A 167 9.76 30.87 -24.03
C HIS A 167 10.92 30.03 -24.58
N ALA A 168 11.02 28.75 -24.18
CA ALA A 168 12.03 27.82 -24.67
C ALA A 168 11.95 27.61 -26.18
N LEU A 169 10.73 27.45 -26.74
CA LEU A 169 10.53 27.31 -28.18
C LEU A 169 11.10 28.52 -28.93
N ARG A 170 10.75 29.74 -28.48
CA ARG A 170 11.24 30.98 -29.08
C ARG A 170 12.76 31.08 -29.03
N GLU A 171 13.39 30.72 -27.91
CA GLU A 171 14.85 30.76 -27.79
C GLU A 171 15.52 29.70 -28.69
N SER A 172 14.93 28.51 -28.82
CA SER A 172 15.44 27.47 -29.73
C SER A 172 15.48 27.95 -31.19
N TRP A 173 14.43 28.63 -31.65
CA TRP A 173 14.37 29.11 -33.04
C TRP A 173 15.16 30.40 -33.27
N ARG A 174 15.39 31.19 -32.21
CA ARG A 174 16.28 32.37 -32.27
C ARG A 174 17.72 32.01 -32.55
N ALA A 175 18.21 30.92 -31.94
CA ALA A 175 19.54 30.41 -32.21
C ALA A 175 19.75 30.08 -33.70
N ASP A 176 18.70 29.58 -34.35
CA ASP A 176 18.74 29.16 -35.76
C ASP A 176 18.59 30.32 -36.75
N SER A 177 18.18 31.52 -36.33
CA SER A 177 17.76 32.59 -37.25
C SER A 177 17.79 34.02 -36.66
N PRO A 178 18.98 34.58 -36.36
CA PRO A 178 19.13 35.82 -35.57
C PRO A 178 18.64 37.12 -36.24
N HIS A 179 18.35 37.14 -37.55
CA HIS A 179 18.12 38.38 -38.32
C HIS A 179 16.68 38.64 -38.79
N HIS A 180 15.71 37.80 -38.43
CA HIS A 180 14.32 37.98 -38.89
C HIS A 180 13.50 38.92 -38.00
N VAL A 181 12.53 39.64 -38.58
CA VAL A 181 11.55 40.43 -37.83
C VAL A 181 10.50 39.47 -37.26
N TRP A 182 10.34 39.51 -35.93
CA TRP A 182 9.53 38.57 -35.18
C TRP A 182 8.15 39.18 -34.90
N TYR A 183 7.09 38.65 -35.52
CA TYR A 183 5.78 38.82 -34.89
C TYR A 183 5.70 37.80 -33.76
N TRP A 184 5.63 38.29 -32.52
CA TRP A 184 5.41 37.48 -31.33
C TRP A 184 4.45 38.27 -30.45
N PRO A 185 3.19 37.82 -30.28
CA PRO A 185 2.17 38.61 -29.57
C PRO A 185 2.41 38.55 -28.06
N PHE A 186 3.46 39.23 -27.59
CA PHE A 186 3.93 39.18 -26.19
C PHE A 186 2.83 39.43 -25.19
N GLU A 187 2.04 40.48 -25.39
CA GLU A 187 0.96 40.84 -24.45
C GLU A 187 -0.15 39.79 -24.45
N ASP A 188 -0.61 39.33 -25.60
CA ASP A 188 -1.66 38.31 -25.68
C ASP A 188 -1.20 36.98 -25.04
N ILE A 189 0.06 36.57 -25.26
CA ILE A 189 0.67 35.39 -24.63
C ILE A 189 0.78 35.57 -23.12
N LYS A 190 1.30 36.72 -22.68
CA LYS A 190 1.49 37.03 -21.26
C LYS A 190 0.16 37.06 -20.52
N ILE A 191 -0.87 37.67 -21.10
CA ILE A 191 -2.24 37.69 -20.55
C ILE A 191 -2.80 36.27 -20.51
N SER A 192 -2.64 35.49 -21.58
CA SER A 192 -3.13 34.11 -21.66
C SER A 192 -2.33 33.10 -20.84
N THR A 193 -1.22 33.51 -20.21
CA THR A 193 -0.40 32.60 -19.39
C THR A 193 -0.99 32.51 -17.98
N VAL A 194 -1.05 31.29 -17.44
CA VAL A 194 -1.46 30.97 -16.08
C VAL A 194 -0.31 30.34 -15.29
N GLY A 195 -0.47 30.24 -13.97
CA GLY A 195 0.30 29.30 -13.16
C GLY A 195 -0.53 28.02 -13.01
N ASP A 196 -0.32 27.03 -13.86
CA ASP A 196 -1.01 25.74 -13.76
C ASP A 196 -0.60 25.03 -12.47
N HIS A 197 -1.54 24.46 -11.72
CA HIS A 197 -1.19 23.58 -10.61
C HIS A 197 -0.94 22.17 -11.15
N ILE A 198 0.29 21.67 -11.02
CA ILE A 198 0.65 20.33 -11.48
C ILE A 198 -0.14 19.28 -10.70
N PHE A 199 -0.28 19.49 -9.39
CA PHE A 199 -1.16 18.71 -8.52
C PHE A 199 -2.39 19.55 -8.15
N PRO A 200 -3.63 19.05 -8.38
CA PRO A 200 -4.86 19.82 -8.19
C PRO A 200 -5.06 20.30 -6.75
N LYS A 201 -5.88 21.36 -6.62
CA LYS A 201 -6.12 22.11 -5.37
C LYS A 201 -7.52 21.87 -4.77
N ASP A 202 -8.40 21.16 -5.44
CA ASP A 202 -9.77 20.96 -4.97
C ASP A 202 -9.83 20.12 -3.68
N GLU A 203 -10.91 20.30 -2.92
CA GLU A 203 -11.03 19.81 -1.53
C GLU A 203 -10.92 18.29 -1.40
N VAL A 204 -11.24 17.54 -2.47
CA VAL A 204 -11.09 16.08 -2.54
C VAL A 204 -9.61 15.68 -2.59
N ASP A 205 -8.77 16.48 -3.25
CA ASP A 205 -7.35 16.19 -3.49
C ASP A 205 -6.41 16.81 -2.43
N GLY A 206 -6.91 17.66 -1.53
CA GLY A 206 -6.13 18.25 -0.44
C GLY A 206 -5.60 17.23 0.60
N ASN A 207 -6.27 16.08 0.74
CA ASN A 207 -5.75 14.95 1.52
C ASN A 207 -4.64 14.21 0.77
N LEU A 208 -4.78 14.08 -0.55
CA LEU A 208 -3.80 13.43 -1.41
C LEU A 208 -2.50 14.23 -1.51
N ALA A 209 -2.60 15.57 -1.62
CA ALA A 209 -1.46 16.46 -1.57
C ALA A 209 -0.72 16.36 -0.23
N ARG A 210 -1.44 16.29 0.90
CA ARG A 210 -0.84 16.06 2.23
C ARG A 210 -0.15 14.71 2.34
N GLN A 211 -0.76 13.63 1.84
CA GLN A 211 -0.17 12.29 1.85
C GLN A 211 1.04 12.18 0.92
N CYS A 212 1.04 12.91 -0.20
CA CYS A 212 2.19 13.07 -1.07
C CYS A 212 3.18 14.14 -0.56
N GLU A 213 2.89 14.79 0.57
CA GLU A 213 3.68 15.88 1.14
C GLU A 213 4.04 16.96 0.10
N ILE A 214 3.07 17.31 -0.72
CA ILE A 214 3.12 18.42 -1.67
C ILE A 214 2.42 19.60 -1.00
N ASP A 215 3.14 20.70 -0.80
CA ASP A 215 2.50 21.96 -0.44
C ASP A 215 1.84 22.54 -1.70
N VAL A 216 0.51 22.57 -1.71
CA VAL A 216 -0.29 23.08 -2.83
C VAL A 216 -0.06 24.56 -3.11
N ASN A 217 0.45 25.33 -2.14
CA ASN A 217 0.76 26.75 -2.30
C ASN A 217 2.23 27.04 -2.58
N ASP A 218 3.09 26.03 -2.60
CA ASP A 218 4.48 26.17 -3.00
C ASP A 218 4.57 26.28 -4.53
N PRO A 219 5.26 27.29 -5.11
CA PRO A 219 5.41 27.43 -6.55
C PRO A 219 6.03 26.22 -7.26
N ARG A 220 6.71 25.30 -6.55
CA ARG A 220 7.15 24.01 -7.11
C ARG A 220 6.01 23.10 -7.55
N ASN A 221 4.79 23.33 -7.05
CA ASN A 221 3.57 22.69 -7.53
C ASN A 221 2.93 23.46 -8.70
N GLY A 222 3.57 24.52 -9.20
CA GLY A 222 3.09 25.35 -10.29
C GLY A 222 3.94 25.20 -11.56
N LEU A 223 3.33 25.42 -12.74
CA LEU A 223 4.04 25.64 -14.00
C LEU A 223 3.53 26.88 -14.75
N PRO A 224 4.41 27.77 -15.24
CA PRO A 224 4.06 28.83 -16.18
C PRO A 224 3.59 28.29 -17.53
N LEU A 225 2.28 28.11 -17.74
CA LEU A 225 1.74 27.56 -18.99
C LEU A 225 0.79 28.55 -19.67
N LEU A 226 0.79 28.54 -21.01
CA LEU A 226 -0.28 29.18 -21.76
C LEU A 226 -1.58 28.41 -21.48
N LYS A 227 -2.71 29.09 -21.28
CA LYS A 227 -3.99 28.46 -20.97
C LYS A 227 -4.39 27.32 -21.93
N HIS A 228 -4.20 27.48 -23.23
CA HIS A 228 -4.47 26.39 -24.19
C HIS A 228 -3.51 25.19 -24.00
N ILE A 229 -2.26 25.43 -23.60
CA ILE A 229 -1.30 24.37 -23.27
C ILE A 229 -1.67 23.69 -21.95
N GLU A 230 -2.05 24.47 -20.94
CA GLU A 230 -2.59 23.95 -19.67
C GLU A 230 -3.77 23.01 -19.92
N GLU A 231 -4.74 23.40 -20.76
CA GLU A 231 -5.90 22.58 -21.08
C GLU A 231 -5.50 21.22 -21.66
N LYS A 232 -4.60 21.21 -22.65
CA LYS A 232 -4.12 19.96 -23.27
C LYS A 232 -3.27 19.12 -22.32
N TYR A 233 -2.47 19.76 -21.47
CA TYR A 233 -1.69 19.10 -20.41
C TYR A 233 -2.58 18.49 -19.33
N GLY A 234 -3.63 19.21 -18.91
CA GLY A 234 -4.64 18.74 -17.96
C GLY A 234 -5.47 17.58 -18.47
N CYS A 235 -5.65 17.46 -19.79
CA CYS A 235 -6.33 16.36 -20.46
C CYS A 235 -5.40 15.19 -20.83
N GLY A 236 -4.12 15.23 -20.48
CA GLY A 236 -3.18 14.13 -20.73
C GLY A 236 -2.62 14.06 -22.15
N HIS A 237 -2.92 15.00 -23.05
CA HIS A 237 -2.35 15.03 -24.42
C HIS A 237 -0.89 15.52 -24.47
N ILE A 238 -0.38 16.06 -23.35
CA ILE A 238 1.00 16.52 -23.22
C ILE A 238 1.62 15.80 -22.02
N GLN A 239 2.81 15.24 -22.20
CA GLN A 239 3.61 14.66 -21.14
C GLN A 239 4.87 15.49 -20.94
N ILE A 240 5.17 15.91 -19.71
CA ILE A 240 6.41 16.61 -19.37
C ILE A 240 7.27 15.63 -18.56
N VAL A 241 8.39 15.21 -19.13
CA VAL A 241 9.28 14.21 -18.53
C VAL A 241 10.58 14.86 -18.04
N LEU A 242 11.09 14.35 -16.92
CA LEU A 242 12.32 14.81 -16.32
C LEU A 242 13.54 14.30 -17.11
N LEU A 243 14.54 15.16 -17.35
CA LEU A 243 15.82 14.77 -17.95
C LEU A 243 16.96 14.82 -16.93
N SER A 244 17.36 16.02 -16.50
CA SER A 244 18.53 16.22 -15.64
C SER A 244 18.41 17.45 -14.74
N GLU A 245 19.04 17.42 -13.58
CA GLU A 245 19.19 18.62 -12.75
C GLU A 245 20.19 19.58 -13.38
N THR A 246 19.95 20.88 -13.24
CA THR A 246 20.89 21.91 -13.69
C THR A 246 21.79 22.38 -12.53
N PRO A 247 23.01 22.88 -12.80
CA PRO A 247 23.95 23.35 -11.77
C PRO A 247 23.45 24.47 -10.85
N GLY A 248 22.24 25.00 -11.05
CA GLY A 248 21.60 26.02 -10.21
C GLY A 248 20.41 25.52 -9.37
N GLY A 249 20.18 24.20 -9.30
CA GLY A 249 19.00 23.63 -8.63
C GLY A 249 17.71 23.70 -9.46
N GLY A 250 17.85 24.01 -10.75
CA GLY A 250 16.78 23.91 -11.75
C GLY A 250 16.68 22.51 -12.33
N MET A 251 15.85 22.35 -13.35
CA MET A 251 15.57 21.05 -13.97
C MET A 251 15.35 21.18 -15.46
N ASP A 252 15.98 20.30 -16.23
CA ASP A 252 15.69 20.12 -17.64
C ASP A 252 14.56 19.11 -17.78
N VAL A 253 13.57 19.49 -18.58
CA VAL A 253 12.43 18.65 -18.90
C VAL A 253 12.24 18.57 -20.40
N GLN A 254 11.73 17.43 -20.88
CA GLN A 254 11.31 17.28 -22.27
C GLN A 254 9.79 17.31 -22.36
N VAL A 255 9.27 18.05 -23.32
CA VAL A 255 7.85 18.10 -23.64
C VAL A 255 7.55 17.08 -24.72
N LEU A 256 6.65 16.14 -24.44
CA LEU A 256 6.11 15.18 -25.41
C LEU A 256 4.63 15.51 -25.62
N VAL A 257 4.16 15.24 -26.84
CA VAL A 257 2.85 15.67 -27.34
C VAL A 257 2.25 14.52 -28.12
N ALA A 258 1.01 14.19 -27.80
CA ALA A 258 0.24 13.12 -28.44
C ALA A 258 0.00 13.44 -29.91
N ARG A 259 0.02 12.42 -30.76
CA ARG A 259 -0.04 12.55 -32.22
C ARG A 259 -1.29 13.25 -32.71
N ASP A 260 -2.41 13.00 -32.05
CA ASP A 260 -3.73 13.53 -32.39
C ASP A 260 -3.80 15.07 -32.39
N ILE A 261 -3.07 15.72 -31.49
CA ILE A 261 -3.04 17.18 -31.38
C ILE A 261 -1.84 17.84 -32.06
N LYS A 262 -0.88 17.08 -32.61
CA LYS A 262 0.38 17.67 -33.15
C LYS A 262 0.15 18.72 -34.22
N THR A 263 -0.88 18.59 -35.05
CA THR A 263 -1.19 19.55 -36.12
C THR A 263 -2.02 20.75 -35.65
N ASP A 264 -2.56 20.69 -34.44
CA ASP A 264 -3.44 21.72 -33.92
C ASP A 264 -2.66 23.01 -33.63
N PRO A 265 -3.20 24.18 -33.99
CA PRO A 265 -2.56 25.44 -33.68
C PRO A 265 -2.62 25.76 -32.19
N ILE A 266 -1.56 26.36 -31.68
CA ILE A 266 -1.56 26.93 -30.33
C ILE A 266 -2.24 28.30 -30.39
N MET A 267 -3.14 28.51 -29.44
CA MET A 267 -4.04 29.67 -29.40
C MET A 267 -3.84 30.41 -28.09
N THR A 268 -3.89 31.74 -28.14
CA THR A 268 -4.14 32.56 -26.95
C THR A 268 -5.56 32.29 -26.43
N SER A 269 -5.80 32.45 -25.13
CA SER A 269 -7.13 32.20 -24.56
C SER A 269 -8.03 33.42 -24.69
N ASP A 270 -9.32 33.12 -24.74
CA ASP A 270 -10.44 34.04 -24.56
C ASP A 270 -10.99 33.84 -23.14
N ASP A 271 -10.13 33.98 -22.13
CA ASP A 271 -10.67 34.05 -20.78
C ASP A 271 -11.54 35.29 -20.74
N ALA A 272 -12.85 35.07 -20.56
CA ALA A 272 -13.98 36.02 -20.65
C ALA A 272 -13.82 37.35 -19.88
N TRP A 273 -12.71 37.54 -19.19
CA TRP A 273 -12.32 38.72 -18.43
C TRP A 273 -11.59 39.78 -19.26
N HIS A 274 -10.96 39.41 -20.38
CA HIS A 274 -10.28 40.37 -21.27
C HIS A 274 -11.00 40.61 -22.60
N GLY A 275 -11.98 39.76 -22.96
CA GLY A 275 -12.74 39.88 -24.21
C GLY A 275 -11.85 39.87 -25.46
N LEU A 276 -10.65 39.28 -25.36
CA LEU A 276 -9.71 39.19 -26.47
C LEU A 276 -10.04 37.92 -27.25
N PRO A 277 -10.25 38.02 -28.58
CA PRO A 277 -10.49 36.83 -29.38
C PRO A 277 -9.30 35.88 -29.29
N ARG A 278 -9.55 34.57 -29.27
CA ARG A 278 -8.49 33.56 -29.44
C ARG A 278 -7.74 33.86 -30.73
N ARG A 279 -6.42 33.97 -30.65
CA ARG A 279 -5.53 34.20 -31.79
C ARG A 279 -4.54 33.07 -31.89
N GLU A 280 -4.32 32.61 -33.12
CA GLU A 280 -3.20 31.74 -33.42
C GLU A 280 -1.89 32.46 -33.09
N ILE A 281 -0.93 31.73 -32.52
CA ILE A 281 0.41 32.25 -32.33
C ILE A 281 1.23 31.94 -33.57
N TRP A 282 1.89 32.98 -34.11
CA TRP A 282 2.76 32.88 -35.27
C TRP A 282 4.19 33.25 -34.91
N LEU A 283 5.15 32.58 -35.51
CA LEU A 283 6.58 32.87 -35.41
C LEU A 283 7.21 32.66 -36.80
N HIS A 284 7.94 33.65 -37.33
CA HIS A 284 8.49 33.61 -38.71
C HIS A 284 7.47 33.35 -39.83
N CYS A 285 6.24 33.89 -39.73
CA CYS A 285 5.16 33.56 -40.66
C CYS A 285 4.81 32.07 -40.71
N ARG A 286 5.25 31.30 -39.71
CA ARG A 286 4.82 29.93 -39.46
C ARG A 286 3.88 29.94 -38.26
N ARG A 287 2.74 29.31 -38.43
CA ARG A 287 1.81 29.05 -37.34
C ARG A 287 2.44 28.05 -36.37
N ILE A 288 2.44 28.39 -35.08
CA ILE A 288 2.93 27.48 -34.04
C ILE A 288 1.84 26.44 -33.76
N THR A 289 2.25 25.19 -33.75
CA THR A 289 1.42 24.02 -33.48
C THR A 289 1.91 23.28 -32.24
N PHE A 290 1.08 22.40 -31.67
CA PHE A 290 1.55 21.55 -30.56
C PHE A 290 2.70 20.61 -30.99
N GLY A 291 2.75 20.22 -32.27
CA GLY A 291 3.84 19.43 -32.83
C GLY A 291 5.20 20.12 -32.72
N ASP A 292 5.25 21.45 -32.74
CA ASP A 292 6.48 22.21 -32.54
C ASP A 292 7.03 22.12 -31.11
N LEU A 293 6.19 21.70 -30.15
CA LEU A 293 6.61 21.47 -28.75
C LEU A 293 7.15 20.05 -28.54
N HIS A 294 6.89 19.12 -29.46
CA HIS A 294 7.24 17.72 -29.29
C HIS A 294 8.76 17.52 -29.33
N GLY A 295 9.32 16.97 -28.27
CA GLY A 295 10.76 16.78 -28.09
C GLY A 295 11.49 18.03 -27.58
N LEU A 296 10.79 19.16 -27.40
CA LEU A 296 11.40 20.41 -26.92
C LEU A 296 11.96 20.22 -25.51
N ILE A 297 13.23 20.60 -25.33
CA ILE A 297 13.87 20.66 -24.02
C ILE A 297 13.61 22.04 -23.42
N VAL A 298 13.10 22.06 -22.19
CA VAL A 298 12.77 23.27 -21.45
C VAL A 298 13.62 23.30 -20.18
N HIS A 299 14.41 24.37 -20.04
CA HIS A 299 15.21 24.62 -18.85
C HIS A 299 14.35 25.34 -17.80
N LEU A 300 14.02 24.67 -16.71
CA LEU A 300 13.26 25.24 -15.59
C LEU A 300 14.24 25.80 -14.56
N ALA A 301 14.11 27.08 -14.21
CA ALA A 301 14.97 27.72 -13.22
C ALA A 301 14.80 27.14 -11.80
N GLN A 302 13.63 26.57 -11.51
CA GLN A 302 13.33 25.87 -10.27
C GLN A 302 12.88 24.44 -10.58
N CYS A 303 13.29 23.48 -9.76
CA CYS A 303 12.84 22.09 -9.87
C CYS A 303 11.40 21.94 -9.32
N PRO A 304 10.41 21.57 -10.17
CA PRO A 304 9.06 21.27 -9.70
C PRO A 304 9.05 20.07 -8.75
N TYR A 305 7.95 19.83 -8.05
CA TYR A 305 7.80 18.58 -7.32
C TYR A 305 7.83 17.40 -8.28
N ARG A 306 8.89 16.58 -8.22
CA ARG A 306 9.05 15.37 -9.04
C ARG A 306 7.82 14.45 -8.94
N ARG A 307 7.23 14.36 -7.74
CA ARG A 307 5.99 13.63 -7.46
C ARG A 307 4.79 14.13 -8.28
N SER A 308 4.60 15.45 -8.35
CA SER A 308 3.52 16.04 -9.14
C SER A 308 3.72 15.78 -10.63
N LEU A 309 4.96 15.88 -11.13
CA LEU A 309 5.28 15.56 -12.53
C LEU A 309 5.11 14.08 -12.85
N TYR A 310 5.51 13.19 -11.94
CA TYR A 310 5.27 11.74 -12.08
C TYR A 310 3.78 11.47 -12.24
N HIS A 311 2.94 12.08 -11.40
CA HIS A 311 1.49 11.92 -11.45
C HIS A 311 0.92 12.37 -12.81
N LYS A 312 1.27 13.57 -13.29
CA LYS A 312 0.84 14.06 -14.61
C LYS A 312 1.35 13.18 -15.75
N ALA A 313 2.57 12.66 -15.64
CA ALA A 313 3.12 11.75 -16.64
C ALA A 313 2.38 10.41 -16.68
N ALA A 314 1.96 9.89 -15.52
CA ALA A 314 1.14 8.68 -15.43
C ALA A 314 -0.28 8.91 -15.98
N MET A 315 -0.87 10.08 -15.72
CA MET A 315 -2.15 10.49 -16.29
C MET A 315 -2.10 10.56 -17.82
N ALA A 316 -1.06 11.20 -18.38
CA ALA A 316 -0.87 11.26 -19.82
C ALA A 316 -0.69 9.85 -20.44
N HIS A 317 0.07 8.97 -19.79
CA HIS A 317 0.18 7.57 -20.22
C HIS A 317 -1.15 6.82 -20.14
N GLY A 318 -1.98 7.07 -19.12
CA GLY A 318 -3.31 6.46 -19.03
C GLY A 318 -4.20 6.80 -20.23
N GLU A 319 -4.10 8.03 -20.75
CA GLU A 319 -4.85 8.49 -21.92
C GLU A 319 -4.23 8.01 -23.26
N HIS A 320 -2.90 8.06 -23.38
CA HIS A 320 -2.16 7.74 -24.62
C HIS A 320 -1.09 6.65 -24.37
N SER A 321 -1.52 5.48 -23.91
CA SER A 321 -0.63 4.41 -23.42
C SER A 321 0.30 3.81 -24.49
N ASP A 322 -0.07 3.91 -25.76
CA ASP A 322 0.69 3.46 -26.93
C ASP A 322 1.72 4.48 -27.42
N GLU A 323 1.60 5.74 -27.00
CA GLU A 323 2.50 6.83 -27.41
C GLU A 323 3.45 7.28 -26.31
N PHE A 324 2.98 7.34 -25.07
CA PHE A 324 3.77 7.79 -23.93
C PHE A 324 4.30 6.64 -23.11
N ALA A 325 5.58 6.71 -22.73
CA ALA A 325 6.14 5.76 -21.79
C ALA A 325 5.53 5.97 -20.39
N HIS A 326 5.25 4.87 -19.69
CA HIS A 326 4.86 4.96 -18.30
C HIS A 326 6.03 5.52 -17.48
N PRO A 327 5.83 6.51 -16.58
CA PRO A 327 6.93 7.18 -15.87
C PRO A 327 7.74 6.24 -14.94
N SER A 328 7.20 5.09 -14.57
CA SER A 328 7.94 4.04 -13.85
C SER A 328 9.11 3.44 -14.63
N GLN A 329 9.13 3.57 -15.96
CA GLN A 329 10.26 3.10 -16.78
C GLN A 329 11.53 3.91 -16.50
N ASN A 330 11.40 5.18 -16.13
CA ASN A 330 12.50 6.08 -15.74
C ASN A 330 12.38 6.51 -14.27
N MET A 331 12.01 5.57 -13.41
CA MET A 331 11.71 5.85 -12.00
C MET A 331 12.89 6.45 -11.23
N GLU A 332 14.11 6.07 -11.57
CA GLU A 332 15.33 6.61 -10.96
C GLU A 332 15.38 8.14 -11.09
N THR A 333 15.05 8.67 -12.26
CA THR A 333 14.99 10.11 -12.51
C THR A 333 13.97 10.80 -11.60
N TYR A 334 12.86 10.16 -11.25
CA TYR A 334 11.90 10.75 -10.31
C TYR A 334 12.32 10.59 -8.84
N ARG A 335 13.11 9.56 -8.50
CA ARG A 335 13.60 9.27 -7.14
C ARG A 335 14.77 10.14 -6.70
N THR A 336 15.67 10.50 -7.61
CA THR A 336 16.89 11.26 -7.26
C THR A 336 16.52 12.60 -6.60
N GLY A 337 17.01 12.82 -5.38
CA GLY A 337 16.67 14.01 -4.57
C GLY A 337 15.22 14.05 -4.06
N CYS A 338 14.50 12.91 -4.09
CA CYS A 338 13.13 12.79 -3.63
C CYS A 338 12.89 11.48 -2.84
N ASP A 339 13.28 11.49 -1.56
CA ASP A 339 13.17 10.36 -0.61
C ASP A 339 11.73 9.81 -0.46
N LYS A 340 10.74 10.62 -0.84
CA LYS A 340 9.32 10.36 -0.67
C LYS A 340 8.64 9.77 -1.91
N MET A 341 9.40 9.45 -2.98
CA MET A 341 8.82 8.76 -4.15
C MET A 341 8.23 7.39 -3.78
N GLN A 342 8.74 6.73 -2.74
CA GLN A 342 8.24 5.43 -2.28
C GLN A 342 6.75 5.44 -1.92
N LEU A 343 6.20 6.60 -1.53
CA LEU A 343 4.76 6.76 -1.24
C LEU A 343 3.91 6.59 -2.50
N ILE A 344 4.38 7.11 -3.63
CA ILE A 344 3.74 6.95 -4.94
C ILE A 344 4.00 5.54 -5.50
N GLU A 345 5.18 4.97 -5.28
CA GLU A 345 5.52 3.64 -5.82
C GLU A 345 4.81 2.47 -5.14
N ARG A 346 4.72 2.48 -3.80
CA ARG A 346 3.98 1.46 -3.05
C ARG A 346 2.54 1.38 -3.55
N PHE A 347 2.01 2.53 -3.92
CA PHE A 347 0.69 2.68 -4.48
C PHE A 347 0.53 2.07 -5.89
N PHE A 348 1.45 2.33 -6.85
CA PHE A 348 1.37 1.70 -8.18
C PHE A 348 1.65 0.18 -8.13
N ARG A 349 2.43 -0.30 -7.16
CA ARG A 349 2.67 -1.74 -6.97
C ARG A 349 1.46 -2.48 -6.39
N SER A 350 0.66 -1.87 -5.51
CA SER A 350 -0.54 -2.52 -4.97
C SER A 350 -1.64 -2.70 -6.02
N GLN A 351 -1.71 -1.82 -7.02
CA GLN A 351 -2.61 -1.94 -8.17
C GLN A 351 -2.38 -3.20 -9.03
N HIS A 352 -1.11 -3.61 -9.21
CA HIS A 352 -0.78 -4.82 -9.98
C HIS A 352 -1.16 -6.14 -9.29
N HIS A 353 -1.48 -6.11 -7.99
CA HIS A 353 -1.95 -7.27 -7.24
C HIS A 353 -3.48 -7.40 -7.18
N ILE A 354 -4.23 -6.39 -7.67
CA ILE A 354 -5.71 -6.37 -7.60
C ILE A 354 -6.36 -6.71 -8.95
N LEU A 355 -5.61 -6.75 -10.06
CA LEU A 355 -6.13 -7.29 -11.33
C LEU A 355 -5.88 -8.81 -11.39
N PRO A 356 -6.92 -9.66 -11.45
CA PRO A 356 -6.74 -11.04 -11.84
C PRO A 356 -6.18 -11.05 -13.26
N SER A 357 -5.09 -11.80 -13.45
CA SER A 357 -4.67 -12.31 -14.74
C SER A 357 -5.88 -12.97 -15.41
N THR A 358 -6.55 -12.24 -16.29
CA THR A 358 -7.48 -12.84 -17.26
C THR A 358 -6.68 -13.04 -18.53
N ALA A 359 -6.11 -14.24 -18.63
CA ALA A 359 -5.73 -14.89 -19.87
C ALA A 359 -6.64 -16.11 -20.05
#